data_AF-A0A2H5ZS17-F1
#
_entry.id   AF-A0A2H5ZS17-F1
#
_cell.length_a   1.000
_cell.length_b   1.000
_cell.length_c   1.000
_cell.angle_alpha   90.00
_cell.angle_beta   90.00
_cell.angle_gamma   90.00
#
_symmetry.space_group_name_H-M   'P 1'
#
loop_
_entity.id
_entity.type
_entity.pdbx_description
1 polymer ?
#
loop_
_entity_poly.entity_id
_entity_poly.type
_entity_poly.pdbx_seq_one_letter_code
_entity_poly.pdbx_strand_id
1 'polypeptide(L)'
;MSLAEADENPELLDAIRSLWARTLREGGLPDQALAVAQPLRGFWTALEVALSLWGIGRQEEAAASLPPEPRDREERAYYHAARYRILRSEVDLEALVRLTSLGSRILPALVPVHELPRHRPELADFYPIEEVLRCGWKEAIQRRRDEVPPLVVELLGRFRVHRLGEDVPLSPTARDLLVLLLLGRDRKAIAEELWPEAAPEQAQNNLHVHLHHLRRTLEPWGVRTYLTPAGFRRTRVDLWELQEALDRQDAETVLRLYREPVMPGVDVPAVDEIRYALQQRVVNLLYQRGSASKPGEGIRYLERVLELDPLHEPALQALLRHLLGLGRRDAALRAYRAFTERLRAELDTDPLPETRAILGSVLSHTPSRRGRF
;
A
#
# COMPACT_ATOMS: atom_id res chain seq x y z
N MET A 1 22.21 35.19 12.06
CA MET A 1 21.60 36.49 11.71
C MET A 1 20.48 36.76 12.70
N SER A 2 20.67 37.77 13.54
CA SER A 2 19.66 38.20 14.52
C SER A 2 18.48 38.86 13.79
N LEU A 3 17.25 38.71 14.27
CA LEU A 3 16.08 39.49 13.79
C LEU A 3 16.36 41.02 13.82
N ALA A 4 17.31 41.47 14.63
CA ALA A 4 17.76 42.87 14.69
C ALA A 4 18.60 43.31 13.47
N GLU A 5 19.27 42.40 12.75
CA GLU A 5 20.03 42.72 11.52
C GLU A 5 19.12 42.80 10.29
N ALA A 6 17.88 42.27 10.36
CA ALA A 6 16.91 42.30 9.28
C ALA A 6 16.19 43.66 9.15
N ASP A 7 16.20 44.50 10.18
CA ASP A 7 15.59 45.84 10.16
C ASP A 7 16.39 46.83 9.29
N GLU A 8 17.64 46.53 8.95
CA GLU A 8 18.50 47.37 8.09
C GLU A 8 18.38 47.06 6.58
N ASN A 9 17.75 45.94 6.19
CA ASN A 9 17.57 45.56 4.79
C ASN A 9 16.08 45.34 4.44
N PRO A 10 15.40 46.36 3.90
CA PRO A 10 13.97 46.29 3.56
C PRO A 10 13.61 45.18 2.56
N GLU A 11 14.49 44.87 1.60
CA GLU A 11 14.26 43.82 0.59
C GLU A 11 14.31 42.42 1.23
N LEU A 12 15.26 42.21 2.14
CA LEU A 12 15.36 40.97 2.88
C LEU A 12 14.16 40.78 3.81
N LEU A 13 13.69 41.85 4.44
CA LEU A 13 12.52 41.81 5.30
C LEU A 13 11.23 41.48 4.52
N ASP A 14 11.08 42.02 3.30
CA ASP A 14 9.99 41.68 2.36
C ASP A 14 10.00 40.19 2.00
N ALA A 15 11.16 39.65 1.64
CA ALA A 15 11.32 38.23 1.32
C ALA A 15 11.01 37.33 2.53
N ILE A 16 11.53 37.64 3.73
CA ILE A 16 11.29 36.83 4.93
C ILE A 16 9.81 36.83 5.33
N ARG A 17 9.17 38.01 5.35
CA ARG A 17 7.75 38.11 5.74
C ARG A 17 6.83 37.46 4.71
N SER A 18 7.13 37.59 3.42
CA SER A 18 6.34 36.92 2.38
C SER A 18 6.45 35.40 2.47
N LEU A 19 7.64 34.84 2.75
CA LEU A 19 7.79 33.40 2.99
C LEU A 19 6.95 32.94 4.19
N TRP A 20 6.99 33.68 5.30
CA TRP A 20 6.16 33.38 6.46
C TRP A 20 4.66 33.45 6.14
N ALA A 21 4.22 34.51 5.46
CA ALA A 21 2.83 34.65 5.03
C ALA A 21 2.39 33.51 4.10
N ARG A 22 3.24 33.10 3.14
CA ARG A 22 3.00 31.97 2.25
C ARG A 22 2.80 30.67 3.05
N THR A 23 3.69 30.39 4.00
CA THR A 23 3.59 29.20 4.85
C THR A 23 2.28 29.19 5.64
N LEU A 24 1.87 30.32 6.20
CA LEU A 24 0.58 30.44 6.91
C LEU A 24 -0.61 30.23 5.96
N ARG A 25 -0.57 30.82 4.76
CA ARG A 25 -1.62 30.69 3.74
C ARG A 25 -1.77 29.24 3.26
N GLU A 26 -0.66 28.57 2.96
CA GLU A 26 -0.64 27.17 2.56
C GLU A 26 -1.05 26.22 3.70
N GLY A 27 -0.80 26.61 4.95
CA GLY A 27 -1.32 25.95 6.15
C GLY A 27 -2.80 26.20 6.44
N GLY A 28 -3.52 26.95 5.59
CA GLY A 28 -4.95 27.23 5.77
C GLY A 28 -5.28 28.35 6.77
N LEU A 29 -4.33 29.25 7.04
CA LEU A 29 -4.49 30.39 7.95
C LEU A 29 -4.35 31.74 7.22
N PRO A 30 -5.23 32.06 6.24
CA PRO A 30 -5.07 33.22 5.38
C PRO A 30 -5.20 34.56 6.14
N ASP A 31 -5.98 34.66 7.21
CA ASP A 31 -6.09 35.88 8.02
C ASP A 31 -4.77 36.20 8.75
N GLN A 32 -4.07 35.18 9.25
CA GLN A 32 -2.76 35.35 9.88
C GLN A 32 -1.69 35.69 8.84
N ALA A 33 -1.74 35.06 7.67
CA ALA A 33 -0.87 35.39 6.54
C ALA A 33 -1.01 36.88 6.15
N LEU A 34 -2.24 37.38 6.09
CA LEU A 34 -2.54 38.77 5.79
C LEU A 34 -1.96 39.72 6.85
N ALA A 35 -2.12 39.41 8.15
CA ALA A 35 -1.57 40.21 9.24
C ALA A 35 -0.04 40.30 9.20
N VAL A 36 0.65 39.24 8.80
CA VAL A 36 2.12 39.21 8.65
C VAL A 36 2.58 40.05 7.45
N ALA A 37 1.86 39.99 6.33
CA ALA A 37 2.28 40.61 5.08
C ALA A 37 1.92 42.11 4.98
N GLN A 38 0.76 42.54 5.50
CA GLN A 38 0.25 43.92 5.36
C GLN A 38 1.17 45.06 5.81
N PRO A 39 1.98 44.95 6.88
CA PRO A 39 2.74 46.09 7.38
C PRO A 39 3.87 46.57 6.45
N LEU A 40 4.27 45.76 5.46
CA LEU A 40 5.32 46.11 4.49
C LEU A 40 4.73 46.19 3.08
N ARG A 41 5.17 47.19 2.32
CA ARG A 41 4.80 47.38 0.91
C ARG A 41 5.97 47.03 -0.01
N GLY A 42 6.44 45.79 0.07
CA GLY A 42 7.38 45.21 -0.89
C GLY A 42 6.65 44.42 -1.98
N PHE A 43 7.40 43.95 -2.98
CA PHE A 43 6.85 43.17 -4.08
C PHE A 43 6.30 41.83 -3.58
N TRP A 44 7.07 41.14 -2.73
CA TRP A 44 6.72 39.79 -2.27
C TRP A 44 5.58 39.81 -1.27
N THR A 45 5.57 40.73 -0.30
CA THR A 45 4.46 40.87 0.64
C THR A 45 3.18 41.31 -0.05
N ALA A 46 3.25 42.18 -1.07
CA ALA A 46 2.06 42.58 -1.84
C ALA A 46 1.41 41.38 -2.56
N LEU A 47 2.20 40.48 -3.15
CA LEU A 47 1.67 39.25 -3.74
C LEU A 47 0.97 38.36 -2.72
N GLU A 48 1.57 38.18 -1.53
CA GLU A 48 0.97 37.34 -0.49
C GLU A 48 -0.28 38.00 0.12
N VAL A 49 -0.33 39.33 0.25
CA VAL A 49 -1.55 40.08 0.60
C VAL A 49 -2.66 39.80 -0.42
N ALA A 50 -2.36 39.95 -1.72
CA ALA A 50 -3.33 39.71 -2.79
C ALA A 50 -3.85 38.27 -2.78
N LEU A 51 -2.97 37.28 -2.66
CA LEU A 51 -3.34 35.86 -2.61
C LEU A 51 -4.11 35.49 -1.33
N SER A 52 -3.80 36.12 -0.20
CA SER A 52 -4.50 35.88 1.08
C SER A 52 -5.91 36.48 1.05
N LEU A 53 -6.07 37.70 0.53
CA LEU A 53 -7.37 38.33 0.29
C LEU A 53 -8.24 37.50 -0.66
N TRP A 54 -7.65 36.97 -1.72
CA TRP A 54 -8.33 36.05 -2.63
C TRP A 54 -8.78 34.76 -1.92
N GLY A 55 -7.91 34.19 -1.09
CA GLY A 55 -8.22 32.98 -0.31
C GLY A 55 -9.39 33.13 0.67
N ILE A 56 -9.66 34.34 1.16
CA ILE A 56 -10.84 34.66 2.02
C ILE A 56 -12.03 35.23 1.23
N GLY A 57 -12.00 35.19 -0.10
CA GLY A 57 -13.11 35.61 -0.97
C GLY A 57 -13.21 37.10 -1.27
N ARG A 58 -12.21 37.92 -0.91
CA ARG A 58 -12.19 39.37 -1.16
C ARG A 58 -11.54 39.70 -2.51
N GLN A 59 -12.21 39.30 -3.60
CA GLN A 59 -11.62 39.30 -4.94
C GLN A 59 -11.23 40.70 -5.46
N GLU A 60 -12.08 41.72 -5.27
CA GLU A 60 -11.78 43.09 -5.75
C GLU A 60 -10.55 43.67 -5.06
N GLU A 61 -10.44 43.47 -3.74
CA GLU A 61 -9.31 43.94 -2.94
C GLU A 61 -8.03 43.15 -3.25
N ALA A 62 -8.15 41.85 -3.53
CA ALA A 62 -7.04 41.04 -4.00
C ALA A 62 -6.46 41.58 -5.31
N ALA A 63 -7.33 41.88 -6.28
CA ALA A 63 -6.91 42.45 -7.56
C ALA A 63 -6.28 43.84 -7.40
N ALA A 64 -6.83 44.69 -6.52
CA ALA A 64 -6.29 46.01 -6.23
C ALA A 64 -4.94 45.98 -5.48
N SER A 65 -4.65 44.88 -4.78
CA SER A 65 -3.41 44.70 -4.00
C SER A 65 -2.26 44.12 -4.82
N LEU A 66 -2.47 43.77 -6.09
CA LEU A 66 -1.42 43.26 -6.96
C LEU A 66 -0.34 44.35 -7.19
N PRO A 67 0.96 44.01 -7.07
CA PRO A 67 2.04 44.95 -7.38
C PRO A 67 2.08 45.27 -8.88
N PRO A 68 2.79 46.32 -9.31
CA PRO A 68 3.08 46.53 -10.72
C PRO A 68 3.90 45.36 -11.30
N GLU A 69 3.85 45.16 -12.64
CA GLU A 69 4.64 44.11 -13.29
C GLU A 69 6.14 44.36 -13.04
N PRO A 70 6.87 43.38 -12.47
CA PRO A 70 8.28 43.51 -12.17
C PRO A 70 9.13 43.37 -13.43
N ARG A 71 10.39 43.82 -13.37
CA ARG A 71 11.35 43.66 -14.47
C ARG A 71 12.09 42.33 -14.40
N ASP A 72 12.35 41.87 -13.18
CA ASP A 72 13.08 40.63 -12.94
C ASP A 72 12.26 39.41 -13.41
N ARG A 73 12.95 38.43 -13.99
CA ARG A 73 12.30 37.26 -14.60
C ARG A 73 11.64 36.36 -13.55
N GLU A 74 12.27 36.18 -12.39
CA GLU A 74 11.76 35.33 -11.31
C GLU A 74 10.52 35.98 -10.70
N GLU A 75 10.61 37.28 -10.36
CA GLU A 75 9.46 38.05 -9.88
C GLU A 75 8.28 38.02 -10.87
N ARG A 76 8.53 38.12 -12.18
CA ARG A 76 7.48 38.03 -13.20
C ARG A 76 6.75 36.68 -13.18
N ALA A 77 7.44 35.57 -12.90
CA ALA A 77 6.79 34.27 -12.80
C ALA A 77 5.78 34.24 -11.64
N TYR A 78 6.17 34.74 -10.45
CA TYR A 78 5.25 34.85 -9.31
C TYR A 78 4.12 35.84 -9.56
N TYR A 79 4.40 36.96 -10.24
CA TYR A 79 3.41 37.94 -10.64
C TYR A 79 2.31 37.35 -11.53
N HIS A 80 2.68 36.70 -12.64
CA HIS A 80 1.71 36.09 -13.55
C HIS A 80 0.98 34.91 -12.91
N ALA A 81 1.65 34.13 -12.06
CA ALA A 81 0.99 33.08 -11.29
C ALA A 81 -0.10 33.68 -10.38
N ALA A 82 0.21 34.71 -9.59
CA ALA A 82 -0.77 35.36 -8.71
C ALA A 82 -1.94 35.96 -9.50
N ARG A 83 -1.66 36.64 -10.62
CA ARG A 83 -2.69 37.17 -11.52
C ARG A 83 -3.57 36.08 -12.10
N TYR A 84 -3.00 34.98 -12.59
CA TYR A 84 -3.78 33.85 -13.07
C TYR A 84 -4.70 33.30 -11.97
N ARG A 85 -4.19 33.13 -10.76
CA ARG A 85 -4.96 32.58 -9.64
C ARG A 85 -6.12 33.47 -9.22
N ILE A 86 -5.90 34.79 -9.17
CA ILE A 86 -6.89 35.78 -8.72
C ILE A 86 -7.89 36.10 -9.85
N LEU A 87 -7.40 36.31 -11.07
CA LEU A 87 -8.19 36.83 -12.20
C LEU A 87 -8.66 35.74 -13.17
N ARG A 88 -8.16 34.51 -13.05
CA ARG A 88 -8.40 33.40 -13.99
C ARG A 88 -8.08 33.75 -15.45
N SER A 89 -7.11 34.64 -15.65
CA SER A 89 -6.64 35.12 -16.96
C SER A 89 -5.70 34.11 -17.62
N GLU A 90 -6.14 33.44 -18.69
CA GLU A 90 -5.30 32.49 -19.42
C GLU A 90 -4.09 33.14 -20.10
N VAL A 91 -4.15 34.44 -20.39
CA VAL A 91 -3.01 35.21 -20.91
C VAL A 91 -1.87 35.23 -19.88
N ASP A 92 -2.19 35.36 -18.59
CA ASP A 92 -1.20 35.32 -17.52
C ASP A 92 -0.63 33.90 -17.35
N LEU A 93 -1.45 32.86 -17.52
CA LEU A 93 -0.98 31.47 -17.50
C LEU A 93 -0.02 31.19 -18.67
N GLU A 94 -0.33 31.66 -19.87
CA GLU A 94 0.55 31.54 -21.02
C GLU A 94 1.84 32.33 -20.85
N ALA A 95 1.77 33.55 -20.32
CA ALA A 95 2.93 34.36 -20.00
C ALA A 95 3.85 33.61 -19.02
N LEU A 96 3.30 33.04 -17.96
CA LEU A 96 4.03 32.21 -17.00
C LEU A 96 4.74 31.02 -17.66
N VAL A 97 4.02 30.24 -18.49
CA VAL A 97 4.58 29.07 -19.17
C VAL A 97 5.70 29.48 -20.14
N ARG A 98 5.54 30.58 -20.88
CA ARG A 98 6.55 31.06 -21.84
C ARG A 98 7.76 31.72 -21.17
N LEU A 99 7.61 32.21 -19.94
CA LEU A 99 8.69 32.88 -19.22
C LEU A 99 9.83 31.96 -18.84
N THR A 100 9.63 30.64 -18.76
CA THR A 100 10.66 29.68 -18.35
C THR A 100 10.94 28.67 -19.46
N SER A 101 12.19 28.17 -19.54
CA SER A 101 12.52 27.04 -20.43
C SER A 101 11.88 25.73 -19.96
N LEU A 102 11.39 25.69 -18.72
CA LEU A 102 10.65 24.57 -18.14
C LEU A 102 9.23 24.45 -18.70
N GLY A 103 8.68 25.52 -19.30
CA GLY A 103 7.32 25.50 -19.82
C GLY A 103 6.30 25.19 -18.72
N SER A 104 5.35 24.29 -19.00
CA SER A 104 4.33 23.87 -18.03
C SER A 104 4.89 23.12 -16.81
N ARG A 105 6.16 22.70 -16.81
CA ARG A 105 6.80 22.06 -15.65
C ARG A 105 6.97 23.00 -14.46
N ILE A 106 6.86 24.33 -14.66
CA ILE A 106 6.92 25.31 -13.57
C ILE A 106 5.62 25.36 -12.75
N LEU A 107 4.50 24.93 -13.33
CA LEU A 107 3.17 25.11 -12.76
C LEU A 107 3.00 24.48 -11.36
N PRO A 108 3.48 23.26 -11.07
CA PRO A 108 3.38 22.68 -9.73
C PRO A 108 3.96 23.54 -8.60
N ALA A 109 4.97 24.37 -8.90
CA ALA A 109 5.59 25.23 -7.91
C ALA A 109 4.79 26.51 -7.62
N LEU A 110 3.87 26.92 -8.50
CA LEU A 110 3.27 28.27 -8.47
C LEU A 110 1.74 28.28 -8.56
N VAL A 111 1.14 27.25 -9.14
CA VAL A 111 -0.30 27.14 -9.40
C VAL A 111 -0.78 25.78 -8.89
N PRO A 112 -1.71 25.72 -7.92
CA PRO A 112 -2.27 24.43 -7.48
C PRO A 112 -3.02 23.70 -8.60
N VAL A 113 -2.96 22.37 -8.63
CA VAL A 113 -3.59 21.57 -9.70
C VAL A 113 -5.09 21.82 -9.87
N HIS A 114 -5.81 22.09 -8.77
CA HIS A 114 -7.26 22.31 -8.78
C HIS A 114 -7.65 23.65 -9.40
N GLU A 115 -6.68 24.56 -9.56
CA GLU A 115 -6.84 25.90 -10.12
C GLU A 115 -6.61 25.94 -11.64
N LEU A 116 -6.04 24.88 -12.23
CA LEU A 116 -5.76 24.78 -13.66
C LEU A 116 -7.04 24.79 -14.52
N PRO A 117 -6.94 25.22 -15.80
CA PRO A 117 -8.09 25.27 -16.69
C PRO A 117 -8.53 23.86 -17.08
N ARG A 118 -9.78 23.51 -16.75
CA ARG A 118 -10.30 22.12 -16.90
C ARG A 118 -10.35 21.58 -18.33
N HIS A 119 -10.29 22.46 -19.33
CA HIS A 119 -10.24 22.08 -20.75
C HIS A 119 -8.82 21.75 -21.24
N ARG A 120 -7.79 21.91 -20.40
CA ARG A 120 -6.37 21.64 -20.72
C ARG A 120 -5.74 20.60 -19.77
N PRO A 121 -6.20 19.34 -19.80
CA PRO A 121 -5.71 18.29 -18.90
C PRO A 121 -4.21 17.99 -19.04
N GLU A 122 -3.59 18.32 -20.17
CA GLU A 122 -2.14 18.15 -20.39
C GLU A 122 -1.28 18.99 -19.44
N LEU A 123 -1.82 20.08 -18.85
CA LEU A 123 -1.08 20.89 -17.89
C LEU A 123 -0.87 20.17 -16.55
N ALA A 124 -1.70 19.18 -16.23
CA ALA A 124 -1.58 18.38 -15.02
C ALA A 124 -0.49 17.28 -15.12
N ASP A 125 0.12 17.08 -16.30
CA ASP A 125 1.14 16.03 -16.54
C ASP A 125 2.37 16.15 -15.64
N PHE A 126 2.67 17.36 -15.14
CA PHE A 126 3.87 17.62 -14.35
C PHE A 126 3.63 17.64 -12.84
N TYR A 127 2.38 17.45 -12.39
CA TYR A 127 2.04 17.43 -10.97
C TYR A 127 2.28 16.05 -10.36
N PRO A 128 2.47 15.93 -9.03
CA PRO A 128 2.40 14.64 -8.35
C PRO A 128 1.05 13.96 -8.62
N ILE A 129 1.06 12.67 -8.95
CA ILE A 129 -0.16 11.93 -9.33
C ILE A 129 -1.18 11.94 -8.18
N GLU A 130 -0.71 11.91 -6.94
CA GLU A 130 -1.52 11.98 -5.73
C GLU A 130 -2.35 13.27 -5.67
N GLU A 131 -1.79 14.41 -6.08
CA GLU A 131 -2.50 15.69 -6.14
C GLU A 131 -3.56 15.70 -7.24
N VAL A 132 -3.22 15.16 -8.41
CA VAL A 132 -4.15 15.01 -9.54
C VAL A 132 -5.33 14.12 -9.17
N LEU A 133 -5.09 13.04 -8.41
CA LEU A 133 -6.15 12.16 -7.91
C LEU A 133 -7.04 12.86 -6.89
N ARG A 134 -6.45 13.61 -5.94
CA ARG A 134 -7.20 14.33 -4.89
C ARG A 134 -8.08 15.45 -5.45
N CYS A 135 -7.68 16.11 -6.54
CA CYS A 135 -8.46 17.20 -7.13
C CYS A 135 -9.68 16.73 -7.95
N GLY A 136 -9.82 15.42 -8.18
CA GLY A 136 -10.98 14.82 -8.86
C GLY A 136 -11.12 15.20 -10.34
N TRP A 137 -10.05 15.66 -10.99
CA TRP A 137 -10.06 16.02 -12.40
C TRP A 137 -10.00 14.78 -13.31
N LYS A 138 -11.18 14.27 -13.70
CA LYS A 138 -11.31 12.98 -14.40
C LYS A 138 -10.48 12.89 -15.68
N GLU A 139 -10.45 13.94 -16.50
CA GLU A 139 -9.72 13.96 -17.77
C GLU A 139 -8.20 13.87 -17.54
N ALA A 140 -7.66 14.63 -16.57
CA ALA A 140 -6.25 14.57 -16.18
C ALA A 140 -5.88 13.21 -15.56
N ILE A 141 -6.74 12.68 -14.67
CA ILE A 141 -6.54 11.36 -14.06
C ILE A 141 -6.56 10.26 -15.13
N GLN A 142 -7.50 10.32 -16.08
CA GLN A 142 -7.62 9.33 -17.15
C GLN A 142 -6.39 9.30 -18.05
N ARG A 143 -5.79 10.47 -18.34
CA ARG A 143 -4.56 10.60 -19.13
C ARG A 143 -3.35 9.98 -18.44
N ARG A 144 -3.28 10.07 -17.11
CA ARG A 144 -2.18 9.56 -16.27
C ARG A 144 -2.56 8.32 -15.49
N ARG A 145 -3.60 7.61 -15.94
CA ARG A 145 -4.15 6.45 -15.26
C ARG A 145 -3.10 5.38 -15.06
N ASP A 146 -2.08 5.29 -15.92
CA ASP A 146 -0.99 4.31 -15.89
C ASP A 146 0.18 4.71 -14.96
N GLU A 147 0.10 5.87 -14.29
CA GLU A 147 1.08 6.32 -13.29
C GLU A 147 0.63 6.04 -11.85
N VAL A 148 -0.69 6.03 -11.58
CA VAL A 148 -1.29 5.67 -10.27
C VAL A 148 -0.65 4.43 -9.59
N PRO A 149 -0.06 4.53 -8.40
CA PRO A 149 0.50 3.38 -7.70
C PRO A 149 -0.52 2.22 -7.55
N PRO A 150 -0.07 0.95 -7.51
CA PRO A 150 -1.00 -0.16 -7.39
C PRO A 150 -1.75 -0.13 -6.05
N LEU A 151 -3.00 -0.59 -6.06
CA LEU A 151 -3.72 -0.97 -4.84
C LEU A 151 -3.01 -2.18 -4.23
N VAL A 152 -2.60 -2.11 -2.96
CA VAL A 152 -1.98 -3.23 -2.27
C VAL A 152 -3.02 -3.87 -1.36
N VAL A 153 -3.22 -5.18 -1.48
CA VAL A 153 -4.14 -5.94 -0.64
C VAL A 153 -3.36 -7.05 0.05
N GLU A 154 -3.42 -7.07 1.38
CA GLU A 154 -2.85 -8.12 2.22
C GLU A 154 -3.99 -9.04 2.69
N LEU A 155 -3.90 -10.32 2.32
CA LEU A 155 -4.84 -11.38 2.65
C LEU A 155 -4.19 -12.46 3.54
N LEU A 156 -2.87 -12.58 3.54
CA LEU A 156 -2.13 -13.57 4.33
C LEU A 156 -1.92 -13.03 5.75
N GLY A 157 -2.63 -13.62 6.72
CA GLY A 157 -2.74 -13.04 8.05
C GLY A 157 -3.75 -11.90 8.07
N ARG A 158 -3.37 -10.76 8.67
CA ARG A 158 -4.32 -9.65 8.87
C ARG A 158 -4.72 -9.00 7.55
N PHE A 159 -6.03 -8.94 7.30
CA PHE A 159 -6.59 -8.22 6.16
C PHE A 159 -6.27 -6.72 6.19
N ARG A 160 -5.62 -6.21 5.13
CA ARG A 160 -5.40 -4.77 4.91
C ARG A 160 -5.52 -4.40 3.45
N VAL A 161 -5.92 -3.16 3.21
CA VAL A 161 -5.97 -2.55 1.88
C VAL A 161 -5.25 -1.21 1.97
N HIS A 162 -4.20 -1.04 1.18
CA HIS A 162 -3.46 0.21 1.08
C HIS A 162 -3.65 0.84 -0.29
N ARG A 163 -3.97 2.13 -0.31
CA ARG A 163 -4.08 2.96 -1.50
C ARG A 163 -3.23 4.20 -1.31
N LEU A 164 -2.29 4.44 -2.24
CA LEU A 164 -1.33 5.55 -2.13
C LEU A 164 -0.56 5.53 -0.78
N GLY A 165 -0.29 4.34 -0.25
CA GLY A 165 0.37 4.15 1.05
C GLY A 165 -0.52 4.36 2.28
N GLU A 166 -1.79 4.71 2.10
CA GLU A 166 -2.74 4.93 3.19
C GLU A 166 -3.69 3.73 3.36
N ASP A 167 -4.03 3.41 4.61
CA ASP A 167 -5.04 2.39 4.94
C ASP A 167 -6.42 2.81 4.44
N VAL A 168 -7.08 1.91 3.71
CA VAL A 168 -8.46 2.08 3.26
C VAL A 168 -9.38 1.26 4.16
N PRO A 169 -10.13 1.90 5.09
CA PRO A 169 -11.07 1.18 5.93
C PRO A 169 -12.24 0.68 5.08
N LEU A 170 -12.57 -0.60 5.23
CA LEU A 170 -13.73 -1.24 4.59
C LEU A 170 -14.71 -1.72 5.66
N SER A 171 -16.01 -1.58 5.37
CA SER A 171 -17.03 -2.27 6.16
C SER A 171 -16.89 -3.78 6.01
N PRO A 172 -17.40 -4.60 6.96
CA PRO A 172 -17.35 -6.06 6.85
C PRO A 172 -17.85 -6.58 5.50
N THR A 173 -19.03 -6.13 5.05
CA THR A 173 -19.59 -6.53 3.75
C THR A 173 -18.73 -6.09 2.56
N ALA A 174 -18.10 -4.91 2.62
CA ALA A 174 -17.21 -4.45 1.55
C ALA A 174 -15.89 -5.22 1.50
N ARG A 175 -15.36 -5.63 2.67
CA ARG A 175 -14.23 -6.53 2.79
C ARG A 175 -14.57 -7.89 2.18
N ASP A 176 -15.66 -8.51 2.61
CA ASP A 176 -16.01 -9.87 2.17
C ASP A 176 -16.29 -9.89 0.66
N LEU A 177 -16.98 -8.87 0.13
CA LEU A 177 -17.13 -8.66 -1.32
C LEU A 177 -15.78 -8.52 -2.04
N LEU A 178 -14.86 -7.70 -1.53
CA LEU A 178 -13.55 -7.53 -2.14
C LEU A 178 -12.77 -8.86 -2.16
N VAL A 179 -12.81 -9.60 -1.06
CA VAL A 179 -12.14 -10.90 -0.93
C VAL A 179 -12.67 -11.88 -1.96
N LEU A 180 -13.99 -12.04 -2.06
CA LEU A 180 -14.58 -12.97 -3.03
C LEU A 180 -14.23 -12.60 -4.49
N LEU A 181 -14.17 -11.29 -4.79
CA LEU A 181 -13.71 -10.81 -6.10
C LEU A 181 -12.23 -11.14 -6.35
N LEU A 182 -11.37 -11.02 -5.33
CA LEU A 182 -9.94 -11.33 -5.42
C LEU A 182 -9.67 -12.83 -5.54
N LEU A 183 -10.55 -13.66 -4.97
CA LEU A 183 -10.57 -15.11 -5.15
C LEU A 183 -11.10 -15.53 -6.54
N GLY A 184 -11.54 -14.58 -7.37
CA GLY A 184 -12.01 -14.84 -8.73
C GLY A 184 -13.40 -15.46 -8.80
N ARG A 185 -14.21 -15.35 -7.73
CA ARG A 185 -15.60 -15.82 -7.76
C ARG A 185 -16.42 -15.02 -8.75
N ASP A 186 -17.34 -15.69 -9.44
CA ASP A 186 -18.24 -15.01 -10.35
C ASP A 186 -19.26 -14.17 -9.58
N ARG A 187 -19.80 -13.13 -10.23
CA ARG A 187 -20.71 -12.18 -9.58
C ARG A 187 -21.99 -12.84 -9.07
N LYS A 188 -22.47 -13.91 -9.72
CA LYS A 188 -23.69 -14.58 -9.31
C LYS A 188 -23.44 -15.37 -8.02
N ALA A 189 -22.36 -16.13 -7.96
CA ALA A 189 -21.93 -16.84 -6.75
C ALA A 189 -21.70 -15.88 -5.58
N ILE A 190 -21.05 -14.73 -5.82
CA ILE A 190 -20.86 -13.70 -4.78
C ILE A 190 -22.19 -13.19 -4.23
N ALA A 191 -23.18 -12.96 -5.09
CA ALA A 191 -24.48 -12.48 -4.65
C ALA A 191 -25.20 -13.51 -3.77
N GLU A 192 -25.15 -14.79 -4.16
CA GLU A 192 -25.75 -15.90 -3.41
C GLU A 192 -25.04 -16.12 -2.07
N GLU A 193 -23.71 -16.01 -2.02
CA GLU A 193 -22.91 -16.21 -0.79
C GLU A 193 -23.08 -15.06 0.22
N LEU A 194 -23.12 -13.80 -0.24
CA LEU A 194 -23.26 -12.64 0.65
C LEU A 194 -24.68 -12.38 1.12
N TRP A 195 -25.69 -12.78 0.34
CA TRP A 195 -27.12 -12.58 0.66
C TRP A 195 -27.95 -13.85 0.43
N PRO A 196 -27.70 -14.94 1.19
CA PRO A 196 -28.35 -16.23 0.96
C PRO A 196 -29.87 -16.19 1.16
N GLU A 197 -30.36 -15.30 2.04
CA GLU A 197 -31.78 -15.14 2.36
C GLU A 197 -32.55 -14.28 1.33
N ALA A 198 -31.86 -13.62 0.40
CA ALA A 198 -32.48 -12.74 -0.57
C ALA A 198 -32.89 -13.50 -1.85
N ALA A 199 -33.99 -13.08 -2.48
CA ALA A 199 -34.35 -13.59 -3.80
C ALA A 199 -33.24 -13.27 -4.84
N PRO A 200 -33.01 -14.10 -5.88
CA PRO A 200 -31.87 -13.95 -6.79
C PRO A 200 -31.72 -12.56 -7.44
N GLU A 201 -32.83 -11.94 -7.83
CA GLU A 201 -32.82 -10.58 -8.42
C GLU A 201 -32.44 -9.51 -7.38
N GLN A 202 -32.91 -9.67 -6.14
CA GLN A 202 -32.59 -8.76 -5.05
C GLN A 202 -31.13 -8.90 -4.63
N ALA A 203 -30.59 -10.11 -4.57
CA ALA A 203 -29.17 -10.36 -4.31
C ALA A 203 -28.26 -9.72 -5.37
N GLN A 204 -28.64 -9.80 -6.65
CA GLN A 204 -27.91 -9.12 -7.73
C GLN A 204 -27.97 -7.59 -7.59
N ASN A 205 -29.13 -7.03 -7.29
CA ASN A 205 -29.28 -5.59 -7.06
C ASN A 205 -28.43 -5.12 -5.88
N ASN A 206 -28.43 -5.86 -4.77
CA ASN A 206 -27.57 -5.60 -3.61
C ASN A 206 -26.09 -5.63 -4.01
N LEU A 207 -25.66 -6.64 -4.77
CA LEU A 207 -24.30 -6.73 -5.28
C LEU A 207 -23.92 -5.48 -6.09
N HIS A 208 -24.78 -5.02 -7.00
CA HIS A 208 -24.52 -3.82 -7.80
C HIS A 208 -24.32 -2.56 -6.93
N VAL A 209 -25.15 -2.39 -5.90
CA VAL A 209 -25.04 -1.28 -4.94
C VAL A 209 -23.73 -1.38 -4.15
N HIS A 210 -23.42 -2.54 -3.58
CA HIS A 210 -22.20 -2.74 -2.81
C HIS A 210 -20.93 -2.64 -3.67
N LEU A 211 -20.96 -3.08 -4.93
CA LEU A 211 -19.88 -2.85 -5.90
C LEU A 211 -19.69 -1.37 -6.20
N HIS A 212 -20.76 -0.59 -6.30
CA HIS A 212 -20.67 0.85 -6.49
C HIS A 212 -20.01 1.52 -5.27
N HIS A 213 -20.43 1.15 -4.05
CA HIS A 213 -19.82 1.65 -2.82
C HIS A 213 -18.35 1.24 -2.70
N LEU A 214 -18.01 -0.03 -2.96
CA LEU A 214 -16.64 -0.51 -2.94
C LEU A 214 -15.76 0.27 -3.92
N ARG A 215 -16.22 0.52 -5.15
CA ARG A 215 -15.48 1.36 -6.11
C ARG A 215 -15.29 2.78 -5.58
N ARG A 216 -16.35 3.42 -5.06
CA ARG A 216 -16.22 4.77 -4.51
C ARG A 216 -15.23 4.83 -3.34
N THR A 217 -15.13 3.76 -2.55
CA THR A 217 -14.16 3.63 -1.47
C THR A 217 -12.73 3.39 -1.98
N LEU A 218 -12.53 2.57 -3.02
CA LEU A 218 -11.20 2.25 -3.56
C LEU A 218 -10.66 3.33 -4.52
N GLU A 219 -11.51 3.90 -5.37
CA GLU A 219 -11.18 4.86 -6.43
C GLU A 219 -12.08 6.12 -6.33
N PRO A 220 -11.92 6.94 -5.26
CA PRO A 220 -12.81 8.08 -4.95
C PRO A 220 -12.79 9.18 -6.01
N TRP A 221 -11.77 9.20 -6.87
CA TRP A 221 -11.63 10.12 -7.99
C TRP A 221 -12.55 9.81 -9.18
N GLY A 222 -13.29 8.69 -9.15
CA GLY A 222 -14.35 8.40 -10.12
C GLY A 222 -13.86 7.99 -11.52
N VAL A 223 -12.59 7.59 -11.63
CA VAL A 223 -12.00 6.96 -12.82
C VAL A 223 -11.62 5.53 -12.48
N ARG A 224 -12.02 4.59 -13.34
CA ARG A 224 -11.76 3.16 -13.14
C ARG A 224 -10.28 2.86 -13.25
N THR A 225 -9.62 2.72 -12.11
CA THR A 225 -8.18 2.48 -12.02
C THR A 225 -7.87 1.07 -11.54
N TYR A 226 -8.57 0.62 -10.49
CA TYR A 226 -8.29 -0.67 -9.85
C TYR A 226 -9.30 -1.74 -10.25
N LEU A 227 -10.60 -1.47 -10.10
CA LEU A 227 -11.65 -2.46 -10.35
C LEU A 227 -12.37 -2.16 -11.67
N THR A 228 -11.94 -2.85 -12.73
CA THR A 228 -12.52 -2.70 -14.07
C THR A 228 -13.57 -3.79 -14.36
N PRO A 229 -14.40 -3.65 -15.42
CA PRO A 229 -15.25 -4.75 -15.86
C PRO A 229 -14.50 -6.04 -16.20
N ALA A 230 -13.23 -5.92 -16.64
CA ALA A 230 -12.34 -7.03 -16.95
C ALA A 230 -11.53 -7.55 -15.73
N GLY A 231 -11.96 -7.20 -14.52
CA GLY A 231 -11.31 -7.57 -13.27
C GLY A 231 -10.35 -6.50 -12.75
N PHE A 232 -9.51 -6.91 -11.80
CA PHE A 232 -8.53 -6.03 -11.18
C PHE A 232 -7.43 -5.63 -12.16
N ARG A 233 -6.99 -4.38 -12.05
CA ARG A 233 -5.83 -3.80 -12.72
C ARG A 233 -5.04 -3.04 -11.68
N ARG A 234 -3.73 -2.92 -11.89
CA ARG A 234 -2.85 -2.13 -11.00
C ARG A 234 -3.10 -2.47 -9.53
N THR A 235 -3.16 -3.76 -9.24
CA THR A 235 -3.47 -4.29 -7.92
C THR A 235 -2.42 -5.35 -7.61
N ARG A 236 -1.80 -5.27 -6.44
CA ARG A 236 -0.88 -6.27 -5.91
C ARG A 236 -1.55 -6.95 -4.74
N VAL A 237 -1.56 -8.27 -4.76
CA VAL A 237 -2.22 -9.09 -3.74
C VAL A 237 -1.22 -10.15 -3.34
N ASP A 238 -0.88 -10.20 -2.06
CA ASP A 238 0.07 -11.17 -1.49
C ASP A 238 -0.33 -12.63 -1.76
N LEU A 239 -1.63 -12.93 -1.79
CA LEU A 239 -2.16 -14.23 -2.17
C LEU A 239 -1.81 -14.59 -3.62
N TRP A 240 -1.91 -13.65 -4.56
CA TRP A 240 -1.54 -13.90 -5.97
C TRP A 240 -0.04 -14.11 -6.11
N GLU A 241 0.77 -13.33 -5.39
CA GLU A 241 2.24 -13.51 -5.35
C GLU A 241 2.62 -14.90 -4.79
N LEU A 242 1.92 -15.35 -3.74
CA LEU A 242 2.10 -16.68 -3.17
C LEU A 242 1.67 -17.79 -4.15
N GLN A 243 0.53 -17.63 -4.83
CA GLN A 243 0.07 -18.59 -5.84
C GLN A 243 1.07 -18.70 -7.00
N GLU A 244 1.58 -17.58 -7.49
CA GLU A 244 2.60 -17.55 -8.54
C GLU A 244 3.91 -18.21 -8.08
N ALA A 245 4.32 -18.01 -6.82
CA ALA A 245 5.49 -18.68 -6.25
C ALA A 245 5.28 -20.20 -6.12
N LEU A 246 4.08 -20.64 -5.75
CA LEU A 246 3.71 -22.06 -5.73
C LEU A 246 3.75 -22.67 -7.14
N ASP A 247 3.23 -21.97 -8.15
CA ASP A 247 3.21 -22.44 -9.54
C ASP A 247 4.64 -22.55 -10.10
N ARG A 248 5.52 -21.62 -9.72
CA ARG A 248 6.97 -21.65 -10.06
C ARG A 248 7.80 -22.62 -9.21
N GLN A 249 7.21 -23.26 -8.20
CA GLN A 249 7.91 -24.11 -7.23
C GLN A 249 9.03 -23.36 -6.47
N ASP A 250 8.88 -22.05 -6.26
CA ASP A 250 9.82 -21.23 -5.47
C ASP A 250 9.53 -21.35 -3.98
N ALA A 251 10.07 -22.40 -3.36
CA ALA A 251 9.92 -22.67 -1.94
C ALA A 251 10.46 -21.55 -1.02
N GLU A 252 11.44 -20.76 -1.46
CA GLU A 252 11.99 -19.67 -0.64
C GLU A 252 10.99 -18.52 -0.50
N THR A 253 10.40 -18.11 -1.63
CA THR A 253 9.36 -17.08 -1.64
C THR A 253 8.11 -17.58 -0.92
N VAL A 254 7.71 -18.84 -1.10
CA VAL A 254 6.58 -19.45 -0.39
C VAL A 254 6.82 -19.44 1.13
N LEU A 255 8.00 -19.85 1.60
CA LEU A 255 8.37 -19.82 3.02
C LEU A 255 8.31 -18.39 3.59
N ARG A 256 8.75 -17.39 2.81
CA ARG A 256 8.75 -15.98 3.24
C ARG A 256 7.32 -15.41 3.36
N LEU A 257 6.46 -15.70 2.38
CA LEU A 257 5.12 -15.13 2.26
C LEU A 257 4.08 -15.84 3.16
N TYR A 258 4.06 -17.17 3.20
CA TYR A 258 3.02 -17.92 3.90
C TYR A 258 3.35 -18.13 5.39
N ARG A 259 3.20 -17.06 6.17
CA ARG A 259 3.43 -17.06 7.63
C ARG A 259 2.17 -17.34 8.43
N GLU A 260 1.05 -16.81 7.96
CA GLU A 260 -0.26 -16.95 8.60
C GLU A 260 -1.29 -17.42 7.56
N PRO A 261 -2.38 -18.08 8.00
CA PRO A 261 -3.47 -18.46 7.12
C PRO A 261 -4.09 -17.24 6.41
N VAL A 262 -4.74 -17.48 5.28
CA VAL A 262 -5.53 -16.45 4.59
C VAL A 262 -6.63 -15.97 5.54
N MET A 263 -6.64 -14.68 5.89
CA MET A 263 -7.68 -14.02 6.67
C MET A 263 -8.16 -14.80 7.91
N PRO A 264 -7.32 -14.95 8.96
CA PRO A 264 -7.69 -15.68 10.15
C PRO A 264 -8.89 -15.02 10.84
N GLY A 265 -9.86 -15.82 11.25
CA GLY A 265 -11.08 -15.36 11.94
C GLY A 265 -12.19 -14.80 11.05
N VAL A 266 -12.07 -14.92 9.73
CA VAL A 266 -13.15 -14.58 8.79
C VAL A 266 -13.99 -15.81 8.50
N ASP A 267 -15.30 -15.69 8.66
CA ASP A 267 -16.29 -16.74 8.44
C ASP A 267 -16.94 -16.56 7.06
N VAL A 268 -16.21 -16.94 6.02
CA VAL A 268 -16.66 -16.92 4.62
C VAL A 268 -16.27 -18.26 4.01
N PRO A 269 -17.24 -19.11 3.57
CA PRO A 269 -16.97 -20.47 3.10
C PRO A 269 -15.90 -20.53 2.00
N ALA A 270 -15.92 -19.61 1.04
CA ALA A 270 -14.91 -19.56 -0.02
C ALA A 270 -13.48 -19.33 0.50
N VAL A 271 -13.31 -18.68 1.67
CA VAL A 271 -12.01 -18.44 2.30
C VAL A 271 -11.51 -19.70 3.01
N ASP A 272 -12.39 -20.50 3.61
CA ASP A 272 -12.02 -21.78 4.21
C ASP A 272 -11.53 -22.79 3.16
N GLU A 273 -12.24 -22.88 2.03
CA GLU A 273 -11.83 -23.72 0.89
C GLU A 273 -10.41 -23.38 0.42
N ILE A 274 -10.13 -22.08 0.27
CA ILE A 274 -8.82 -21.61 -0.17
C ILE A 274 -7.75 -21.81 0.89
N ARG A 275 -8.05 -21.57 2.18
CA ARG A 275 -7.11 -21.86 3.28
C ARG A 275 -6.66 -23.31 3.25
N TYR A 276 -7.61 -24.24 3.19
CA TYR A 276 -7.31 -25.65 3.16
C TYR A 276 -6.47 -26.03 1.92
N ALA A 277 -6.92 -25.65 0.72
CA ALA A 277 -6.23 -25.97 -0.53
C ALA A 277 -4.80 -25.38 -0.56
N LEU A 278 -4.64 -24.14 -0.11
CA LEU A 278 -3.36 -23.44 -0.10
C LEU A 278 -2.40 -24.05 0.92
N GLN A 279 -2.86 -24.34 2.14
CA GLN A 279 -2.05 -24.99 3.15
C GLN A 279 -1.51 -26.33 2.66
N GLN A 280 -2.34 -27.15 2.02
CA GLN A 280 -1.91 -28.43 1.45
C GLN A 280 -0.83 -28.24 0.37
N ARG A 281 -1.00 -27.28 -0.54
CA ARG A 281 0.01 -26.97 -1.57
C ARG A 281 1.33 -26.48 -0.97
N VAL A 282 1.26 -25.62 0.04
CA VAL A 282 2.44 -25.07 0.73
C VAL A 282 3.17 -26.19 1.48
N VAL A 283 2.47 -26.97 2.30
CA VAL A 283 3.05 -28.11 3.04
C VAL A 283 3.76 -29.06 2.10
N ASN A 284 3.10 -29.45 1.00
CA ASN A 284 3.67 -30.35 0.01
C ASN A 284 4.97 -29.79 -0.62
N LEU A 285 4.97 -28.54 -1.08
CA LEU A 285 6.16 -27.93 -1.69
C LEU A 285 7.31 -27.80 -0.68
N LEU A 286 7.02 -27.30 0.53
CA LEU A 286 8.05 -27.13 1.56
C LEU A 286 8.61 -28.47 2.04
N TYR A 287 7.77 -29.51 2.16
CA TYR A 287 8.20 -30.85 2.49
C TYR A 287 9.12 -31.44 1.41
N GLN A 288 8.73 -31.34 0.13
CA GLN A 288 9.54 -31.82 -0.99
C GLN A 288 10.88 -31.10 -1.04
N ARG A 289 10.87 -29.77 -0.95
CA ARG A 289 12.10 -28.96 -0.94
C ARG A 289 12.98 -29.29 0.26
N GLY A 290 12.41 -29.34 1.45
CA GLY A 290 13.13 -29.62 2.69
C GLY A 290 13.78 -31.00 2.68
N SER A 291 13.08 -32.01 2.17
CA SER A 291 13.58 -33.38 2.08
C SER A 291 14.71 -33.54 1.06
N ALA A 292 14.64 -32.85 -0.08
CA ALA A 292 15.65 -32.92 -1.14
C ALA A 292 16.89 -32.03 -0.89
N SER A 293 16.78 -31.06 0.03
CA SER A 293 17.86 -30.11 0.33
C SER A 293 18.96 -30.73 1.19
N LYS A 294 20.14 -30.11 1.20
CA LYS A 294 21.20 -30.44 2.16
C LYS A 294 20.69 -30.21 3.60
N PRO A 295 21.18 -30.97 4.60
CA PRO A 295 20.62 -30.93 5.95
C PRO A 295 20.45 -29.54 6.56
N GLY A 296 21.45 -28.65 6.43
CA GLY A 296 21.37 -27.30 7.01
C GLY A 296 20.30 -26.42 6.37
N GLU A 297 20.07 -26.54 5.06
CA GLU A 297 19.08 -25.76 4.32
C GLU A 297 17.68 -26.36 4.44
N GLY A 298 17.57 -27.69 4.53
CA GLY A 298 16.31 -28.42 4.58
C GLY A 298 15.54 -28.24 5.89
N ILE A 299 16.25 -28.06 7.02
CA ILE A 299 15.66 -27.97 8.36
C ILE A 299 14.59 -26.87 8.44
N ARG A 300 14.86 -25.65 7.98
CA ARG A 300 13.90 -24.53 8.06
C ARG A 300 12.58 -24.80 7.32
N TYR A 301 12.63 -25.55 6.22
CA TYR A 301 11.42 -25.89 5.48
C TYR A 301 10.61 -26.96 6.21
N LEU A 302 11.28 -27.96 6.80
CA LEU A 302 10.62 -29.05 7.52
C LEU A 302 10.08 -28.61 8.87
N GLU A 303 10.80 -27.73 9.58
CA GLU A 303 10.28 -27.05 10.78
C GLU A 303 9.01 -26.28 10.43
N ARG A 304 9.01 -25.54 9.31
CA ARG A 304 7.82 -24.83 8.86
C ARG A 304 6.66 -25.77 8.51
N VAL A 305 6.94 -26.92 7.90
CA VAL A 305 5.89 -27.94 7.65
C VAL A 305 5.28 -28.40 8.96
N LEU A 306 6.07 -28.69 10.00
CA LEU A 306 5.57 -29.14 11.29
C LEU A 306 4.85 -28.03 12.09
N GLU A 307 5.11 -26.76 11.80
CA GLU A 307 4.29 -25.65 12.34
C GLU A 307 2.91 -25.59 11.69
N LEU A 308 2.84 -25.86 10.37
CA LEU A 308 1.60 -25.81 9.59
C LEU A 308 0.76 -27.08 9.73
N ASP A 309 1.42 -28.23 9.82
CA ASP A 309 0.83 -29.55 9.99
C ASP A 309 1.62 -30.31 11.06
N PRO A 310 1.29 -30.11 12.35
CA PRO A 310 2.02 -30.70 13.47
C PRO A 310 2.08 -32.22 13.49
N LEU A 311 1.16 -32.89 12.81
CA LEU A 311 1.09 -34.35 12.74
C LEU A 311 1.68 -34.91 11.43
N HIS A 312 2.40 -34.09 10.66
CA HIS A 312 3.03 -34.49 9.40
C HIS A 312 4.28 -35.38 9.63
N GLU A 313 4.06 -36.65 9.93
CA GLU A 313 5.10 -37.60 10.31
C GLU A 313 6.24 -37.78 9.27
N PRO A 314 5.99 -37.80 7.94
CA PRO A 314 7.08 -37.86 6.96
C PRO A 314 8.05 -36.66 7.05
N ALA A 315 7.54 -35.47 7.43
CA ALA A 315 8.37 -34.29 7.60
C ALA A 315 9.22 -34.39 8.87
N LEU A 316 8.67 -34.94 9.96
CA LEU A 316 9.44 -35.28 11.15
C LEU A 316 10.57 -36.25 10.79
N GLN A 317 10.28 -37.33 10.06
CA GLN A 317 11.31 -38.30 9.67
C GLN A 317 12.45 -37.65 8.87
N ALA A 318 12.12 -36.79 7.90
CA ALA A 318 13.12 -36.03 7.15
C ALA A 318 13.93 -35.09 8.06
N LEU A 319 13.27 -34.42 9.01
CA LEU A 319 13.92 -33.50 9.95
C LEU A 319 14.89 -34.25 10.86
N LEU A 320 14.48 -35.41 11.39
CA LEU A 320 15.34 -36.26 12.21
C LEU A 320 16.58 -36.71 11.43
N ARG A 321 16.43 -37.16 10.17
CA ARG A 321 17.57 -37.54 9.32
C ARG A 321 18.54 -36.37 9.11
N HIS A 322 18.03 -35.17 8.84
CA HIS A 322 18.88 -33.97 8.68
C HIS A 322 19.60 -33.59 9.97
N LEU A 323 18.90 -33.55 11.11
CA LEU A 323 19.50 -33.21 12.40
C LEU A 323 20.58 -34.23 12.80
N LEU A 324 20.32 -35.52 12.61
CA LEU A 324 21.28 -36.58 12.92
C LEU A 324 22.48 -36.56 11.97
N GLY A 325 22.27 -36.29 10.68
CA GLY A 325 23.35 -36.10 9.71
C GLY A 325 24.28 -34.93 10.06
N LEU A 326 23.77 -33.91 10.77
CA LEU A 326 24.56 -32.80 11.32
C LEU A 326 25.10 -33.05 12.74
N GLY A 327 24.89 -34.23 13.31
CA GLY A 327 25.29 -34.57 14.68
C GLY A 327 24.45 -33.88 15.78
N ARG A 328 23.34 -33.21 15.43
CA ARG A 328 22.46 -32.47 16.37
C ARG A 328 21.48 -33.41 17.08
N ARG A 329 22.01 -34.40 17.80
CA ARG A 329 21.23 -35.47 18.46
C ARG A 329 20.20 -34.95 19.45
N ASP A 330 20.56 -33.98 20.27
CA ASP A 330 19.65 -33.44 21.28
C ASP A 330 18.45 -32.72 20.64
N ALA A 331 18.66 -32.02 19.52
CA ALA A 331 17.58 -31.39 18.78
C ALA A 331 16.63 -32.44 18.16
N ALA A 332 17.18 -33.53 17.61
CA ALA A 332 16.38 -34.63 17.07
C ALA A 332 15.51 -35.29 18.16
N LEU A 333 16.09 -35.56 19.34
CA LEU A 333 15.34 -36.12 20.47
C LEU A 333 14.24 -35.19 20.97
N ARG A 334 14.48 -33.87 21.02
CA ARG A 334 13.45 -32.89 21.39
C ARG A 334 12.31 -32.87 20.38
N ALA A 335 12.60 -32.81 19.09
CA ALA A 335 11.59 -32.79 18.03
C ALA A 335 10.71 -34.05 18.08
N TYR A 336 11.32 -35.23 18.22
CA TYR A 336 10.58 -36.49 18.33
C TYR A 336 9.68 -36.55 19.57
N ARG A 337 10.17 -36.11 20.74
CA ARG A 337 9.39 -36.10 21.98
C ARG A 337 8.18 -35.17 21.86
N ALA A 338 8.39 -33.94 21.36
CA ALA A 338 7.32 -32.98 21.17
C ALA A 338 6.23 -33.53 20.22
N PHE A 339 6.64 -34.15 19.11
CA PHE A 339 5.71 -34.80 18.19
C PHE A 339 4.96 -35.96 18.84
N THR A 340 5.65 -36.83 19.58
CA THR A 340 5.04 -37.99 20.26
C THR A 340 4.01 -37.54 21.30
N GLU A 341 4.34 -36.52 22.10
CA GLU A 341 3.43 -35.93 23.08
C GLU A 341 2.18 -35.39 22.38
N ARG A 342 2.36 -34.69 21.25
CA ARG A 342 1.24 -34.14 20.47
C ARG A 342 0.37 -35.23 19.84
N LEU A 343 0.98 -36.23 19.21
CA LEU A 343 0.27 -37.33 18.55
C LEU A 343 -0.58 -38.12 19.54
N ARG A 344 -0.04 -38.39 20.74
CA ARG A 344 -0.81 -39.03 21.82
C ARG A 344 -1.94 -38.15 22.33
N ALA A 345 -1.70 -36.86 22.50
CA ALA A 345 -2.72 -35.93 22.98
C ALA A 345 -3.88 -35.75 22.00
N GLU A 346 -3.62 -35.75 20.70
CA GLU A 346 -4.65 -35.53 19.66
C GLU A 346 -5.30 -36.81 19.14
N LEU A 347 -4.52 -37.89 18.97
CA LEU A 347 -4.96 -39.10 18.26
C LEU A 347 -4.84 -40.39 19.10
N ASP A 348 -4.33 -40.33 20.34
CA ASP A 348 -4.08 -41.50 21.21
C ASP A 348 -3.30 -42.63 20.51
N THR A 349 -2.32 -42.24 19.67
CA THR A 349 -1.48 -43.18 18.90
C THR A 349 -0.01 -42.92 19.13
N ASP A 350 0.81 -43.95 18.90
CA ASP A 350 2.26 -43.86 18.90
C ASP A 350 2.81 -43.59 17.49
N PRO A 351 4.01 -42.97 17.37
CA PRO A 351 4.66 -42.78 16.08
C PRO A 351 4.88 -44.10 15.35
N LEU A 352 4.93 -44.03 14.03
CA LEU A 352 5.17 -45.18 13.16
C LEU A 352 6.48 -45.91 13.51
N PRO A 353 6.55 -47.23 13.30
CA PRO A 353 7.76 -48.02 13.53
C PRO A 353 9.00 -47.46 12.81
N GLU A 354 8.82 -46.94 11.59
CA GLU A 354 9.86 -46.31 10.78
C GLU A 354 10.42 -45.06 11.47
N THR A 355 9.57 -44.25 12.08
CA THR A 355 9.96 -43.04 12.83
C THR A 355 10.76 -43.41 14.07
N ARG A 356 10.33 -44.45 14.80
CA ARG A 356 11.05 -44.99 15.96
C ARG A 356 12.43 -45.53 15.58
N ALA A 357 12.53 -46.22 14.44
CA ALA A 357 13.78 -46.81 13.96
C ALA A 357 14.88 -45.77 13.67
N ILE A 358 14.52 -44.56 13.22
CA ILE A 358 15.47 -43.47 12.95
C ILE A 358 16.28 -43.13 14.22
N LEU A 359 15.63 -43.05 15.38
CA LEU A 359 16.31 -42.79 16.66
C LEU A 359 16.97 -44.03 17.27
N GLY A 360 16.44 -45.22 17.02
CA GLY A 360 17.03 -46.48 17.48
C GLY A 360 18.47 -46.68 16.98
N SER A 361 18.78 -46.19 15.78
CA SER A 361 20.15 -46.18 15.21
C SER A 361 21.14 -45.31 16.00
N VAL A 362 20.64 -44.27 16.69
CA VAL A 362 21.43 -43.28 17.43
C VAL A 362 21.68 -43.73 18.87
N LEU A 363 20.67 -44.32 19.50
CA LEU A 363 20.74 -44.84 20.87
C LEU A 363 21.61 -46.10 20.99
N SER A 364 21.67 -46.90 19.91
CA SER A 364 22.57 -48.06 19.80
C SER A 364 24.04 -47.68 19.54
N HIS A 365 24.33 -46.46 19.10
CA HIS A 365 25.67 -45.89 18.91
C HIS A 365 26.15 -45.07 20.12
N THR A 366 25.90 -45.58 21.34
CA THR A 366 26.59 -45.09 22.53
C THR A 366 28.02 -45.64 22.48
N PRO A 367 29.09 -44.82 22.41
CA PRO A 367 30.44 -45.34 22.45
C PRO A 367 30.63 -46.07 23.78
N SER A 368 30.94 -47.35 23.68
CA SER A 368 31.59 -48.10 24.75
C SER A 368 32.67 -47.20 25.35
N ARG A 369 32.47 -46.79 26.61
CA ARG A 369 33.54 -46.26 27.44
C ARG A 369 34.64 -47.31 27.43
N ARG A 370 35.65 -47.13 26.59
CA ARG A 370 36.88 -47.92 26.63
C ARG A 370 37.42 -47.79 28.04
N GLY A 371 37.37 -48.91 28.75
CA GLY A 371 38.07 -49.09 30.00
C GLY A 371 39.56 -48.83 29.81
N ARG A 372 40.12 -48.25 30.87
CA ARG A 372 41.48 -48.44 31.39
C ARG A 372 42.40 -49.29 30.50
N PHE A 373 43.53 -48.71 30.10
CA PHE A 373 44.85 -49.15 30.56
C PHE A 373 45.74 -47.92 30.73
#